data_AF-A0A5P0ZPZ7-F1
#
_entry.id   AF-A0A5P0ZPZ7-F1
#
_cell.length_a   1.000
_cell.length_b   1.000
_cell.length_c   1.000
_cell.angle_alpha   90.00
_cell.angle_beta   90.00
_cell.angle_gamma   90.00
#
_symmetry.space_group_name_H-M   'P 1'
#
loop_
_entity.id
_entity.type
_entity.pdbx_description
1 polymer ?
#
loop_
_entity_poly.entity_id
_entity_poly.type
_entity_poly.pdbx_seq_one_letter_code
_entity_poly.pdbx_strand_id
1 'polypeptide(L)'
;MVVWLYLLSVLKRAHVPAFYFIVGTAGLFFILIGFSTPYWVWFFTHAVINGVGWFGDLTHMSTVMNHYGLISINNPTNPLTMTIDYECSGIIETMAFISLTIFYPIFNRHERTFFGFLGIIWIYLANVIRLAIVITIVHFFGGDSFFLAHSIIGRLIFYILVIALYYNVFTYSQISRSLYAAFQSRVKRIQNKFKRGEKS
;
A
#
# COMPACT_ATOMS: atom_id res chain seq x y z
N MET A 1 -4.56 -23.42 2.15
CA MET A 1 -5.95 -22.91 2.01
C MET A 1 -6.86 -23.46 3.11
N VAL A 2 -7.11 -24.77 3.17
CA VAL A 2 -8.09 -25.38 4.11
C VAL A 2 -7.72 -25.17 5.59
N VAL A 3 -6.44 -25.32 5.95
CA VAL A 3 -5.95 -25.09 7.33
C VAL A 3 -6.14 -23.65 7.81
N TRP A 4 -5.97 -22.67 6.91
CA TRP A 4 -6.17 -21.25 7.24
C TRP A 4 -7.65 -20.90 7.43
N LEU A 5 -8.54 -21.42 6.58
CA LEU A 5 -9.99 -21.26 6.74
C LEU A 5 -10.48 -21.91 8.03
N TYR A 6 -9.93 -23.08 8.40
CA TYR A 6 -10.20 -23.74 9.66
C TYR A 6 -9.77 -22.87 10.86
N LEU A 7 -8.54 -22.35 10.86
CA LEU A 7 -8.05 -21.42 11.89
C LEU A 7 -8.95 -20.18 12.01
N LEU A 8 -9.36 -19.56 10.90
CA LEU A 8 -10.29 -18.43 10.92
C LEU A 8 -11.65 -18.79 11.53
N SER A 9 -12.17 -19.98 11.24
CA SER A 9 -13.44 -20.45 11.81
C SER A 9 -13.35 -20.67 13.32
N VAL A 10 -12.22 -21.20 13.81
CA VAL A 10 -11.94 -21.42 15.23
C VAL A 10 -11.77 -20.09 15.95
N LEU A 11 -10.99 -19.17 15.39
CA LEU A 11 -10.74 -17.86 16.00
C LEU A 11 -12.01 -16.99 16.02
N LYS A 12 -12.86 -17.08 15.00
CA LYS A 12 -14.18 -16.42 15.00
C LYS A 12 -15.09 -16.98 16.10
N ARG A 13 -15.02 -18.29 16.36
CA ARG A 13 -15.77 -18.95 17.45
C ARG A 13 -15.22 -18.60 18.84
N ALA A 14 -13.91 -18.36 18.94
CA ALA A 14 -13.24 -18.01 20.19
C ALA A 14 -13.40 -16.53 20.61
N HIS A 15 -14.10 -15.69 19.82
CA HIS A 15 -14.40 -14.28 20.11
C HIS A 15 -13.18 -13.40 20.45
N VAL A 16 -12.00 -13.74 19.92
CA VAL A 16 -10.75 -13.00 20.08
C VAL A 16 -10.46 -12.16 18.83
N PRO A 17 -10.96 -10.91 18.74
CA PRO A 17 -10.91 -10.12 17.51
C PRO A 17 -9.47 -9.77 17.08
N ALA A 18 -8.54 -9.60 18.02
CA ALA A 18 -7.15 -9.28 17.74
C ALA A 18 -6.42 -10.43 17.01
N PHE A 19 -6.55 -11.66 17.51
CA PHE A 19 -5.94 -12.83 16.86
C PHE A 19 -6.61 -13.12 15.51
N TYR A 20 -7.93 -12.94 15.41
CA TYR A 20 -8.64 -13.10 14.13
C TYR A 20 -8.12 -12.14 13.06
N PHE A 21 -7.85 -10.89 13.45
CA PHE A 21 -7.25 -9.90 12.57
C PHE A 21 -5.86 -10.30 12.10
N ILE A 22 -4.94 -10.62 13.01
CA ILE A 22 -3.54 -10.94 12.68
C ILE A 22 -3.43 -12.20 11.80
N VAL A 23 -4.15 -13.27 12.17
CA VAL A 23 -4.11 -14.54 11.41
C VAL A 23 -4.83 -14.39 10.07
N GLY A 24 -5.88 -13.56 10.01
CA GLY A 24 -6.58 -13.22 8.78
C GLY A 24 -5.72 -12.42 7.80
N THR A 25 -5.12 -11.32 8.25
CA THR A 25 -4.24 -10.49 7.41
C THR A 25 -3.03 -11.28 6.92
N ALA A 26 -2.31 -11.95 7.83
CA ALA A 26 -1.11 -12.71 7.47
C ALA A 26 -1.42 -13.83 6.48
N GLY A 27 -2.46 -14.63 6.72
CA GLY A 27 -2.80 -15.71 5.80
C GLY A 27 -3.34 -15.22 4.46
N LEU A 28 -4.13 -14.14 4.44
CA LEU A 28 -4.58 -13.54 3.19
C LEU A 28 -3.42 -12.95 2.38
N PHE A 29 -2.44 -12.35 3.04
CA PHE A 29 -1.22 -11.84 2.40
C PHE A 29 -0.44 -12.95 1.68
N PHE A 30 -0.16 -14.07 2.36
CA PHE A 30 0.53 -15.21 1.73
C PHE A 30 -0.28 -15.84 0.59
N ILE A 31 -1.61 -15.90 0.73
CA ILE A 31 -2.51 -16.37 -0.32
C ILE A 31 -2.43 -15.46 -1.55
N LEU A 32 -2.52 -14.14 -1.35
CA LEU A 32 -2.46 -13.15 -2.43
C LEU A 32 -1.11 -13.16 -3.15
N ILE A 33 0.00 -13.30 -2.41
CA ILE A 33 1.33 -13.46 -2.99
C ILE A 33 1.42 -14.77 -3.78
N GLY A 34 0.95 -15.88 -3.22
CA GLY A 34 0.98 -17.18 -3.89
C GLY A 34 0.19 -17.21 -5.21
N PHE A 35 -0.93 -16.49 -5.28
CA PHE A 35 -1.70 -16.33 -6.52
C PHE A 35 -1.12 -15.30 -7.49
N SER A 36 -0.25 -14.40 -7.02
CA SER A 36 0.26 -13.29 -7.84
C SER A 36 1.32 -13.70 -8.85
N THR A 37 1.98 -14.85 -8.66
CA THR A 37 3.26 -15.21 -9.28
C THR A 37 3.27 -15.50 -10.79
N PRO A 38 2.13 -15.44 -11.52
CA PRO A 38 2.22 -15.11 -12.95
C PRO A 38 1.39 -13.89 -13.37
N TYR A 39 0.13 -13.79 -12.97
CA TYR A 39 -0.80 -12.81 -13.57
C TYR A 39 -0.69 -11.41 -12.97
N TRP A 40 -0.67 -11.29 -11.65
CA TRP A 40 -0.71 -9.98 -10.99
C TRP A 40 0.63 -9.26 -11.08
N VAL A 41 1.73 -10.01 -11.01
CA VAL A 41 3.08 -9.44 -11.19
C VAL A 41 3.19 -8.80 -12.56
N TRP A 42 2.78 -9.52 -13.61
CA TRP A 42 2.77 -9.01 -14.97
C TRP A 42 1.95 -7.71 -15.08
N PHE A 43 0.75 -7.66 -14.50
CA PHE A 43 -0.08 -6.45 -14.51
C PHE A 43 0.61 -5.27 -13.79
N PHE A 44 1.15 -5.50 -12.59
CA PHE A 44 1.81 -4.46 -11.81
C PHE A 44 3.11 -3.98 -12.47
N THR A 45 3.92 -4.88 -13.02
CA THR A 45 5.14 -4.50 -13.74
C THR A 45 4.79 -3.65 -14.95
N HIS A 46 3.87 -4.07 -15.82
CA HIS A 46 3.45 -3.28 -16.97
C HIS A 46 2.84 -1.93 -16.60
N ALA A 47 2.02 -1.87 -15.55
CA ALA A 47 1.46 -0.62 -15.06
C ALA A 47 2.56 0.36 -14.64
N VAL A 48 3.56 -0.12 -13.90
CA VAL A 48 4.66 0.70 -13.38
C VAL A 48 5.58 1.14 -14.51
N ILE A 49 5.88 0.24 -15.46
CA ILE A 49 6.66 0.50 -16.66
C ILE A 49 6.02 1.58 -17.51
N ASN A 50 4.71 1.53 -17.73
CA ASN A 50 4.00 2.58 -18.45
C ASN A 50 4.07 3.92 -17.72
N GLY A 51 3.92 3.91 -16.38
CA GLY A 51 4.03 5.13 -15.57
C GLY A 51 5.43 5.75 -15.63
N VAL A 52 6.47 4.92 -15.57
CA VAL A 52 7.87 5.33 -15.70
C VAL A 52 8.20 5.71 -17.14
N GLY A 53 7.64 5.03 -18.14
CA GLY A 53 7.80 5.33 -19.55
C GLY A 53 7.29 6.73 -19.89
N TRP A 54 6.12 7.09 -19.36
CA TRP A 54 5.61 8.45 -19.50
C TRP A 54 6.54 9.50 -18.88
N PHE A 55 7.16 9.21 -17.73
CA PHE A 55 8.19 10.07 -17.13
C PHE A 55 9.47 10.12 -17.98
N GLY A 56 9.89 8.99 -18.54
CA GLY A 56 11.05 8.87 -19.43
C GLY A 56 10.89 9.62 -20.75
N ASP A 57 9.70 9.57 -21.35
CA ASP A 57 9.36 10.30 -22.59
C ASP A 57 9.36 11.81 -22.37
N LEU A 58 8.92 12.26 -21.19
CA LEU A 58 8.91 13.67 -20.82
C LEU A 58 10.32 14.22 -20.54
N THR A 59 11.18 13.41 -19.93
CA THR A 59 12.52 13.82 -19.49
C THR A 59 13.63 13.48 -20.49
N HIS A 60 13.36 12.58 -21.43
CA HIS A 60 14.33 11.94 -22.34
C HIS A 60 15.50 11.22 -21.64
N MET A 61 15.39 10.93 -20.33
CA MET A 61 16.47 10.34 -19.53
C MET A 61 16.51 8.80 -19.58
N SER A 62 15.42 8.15 -20.00
CA SER A 62 15.31 6.68 -20.01
C SER A 62 14.44 6.18 -21.16
N THR A 63 14.81 5.03 -21.71
CA THR A 63 14.01 4.29 -22.69
C THR A 63 13.47 3.02 -22.05
N VAL A 64 12.18 2.75 -22.26
CA VAL A 64 11.48 1.67 -21.58
C VAL A 64 11.13 0.55 -22.55
N MET A 65 11.51 -0.69 -22.23
CA MET A 65 11.21 -1.87 -23.04
C MET A 65 10.07 -2.66 -22.39
N ASN A 66 8.84 -2.28 -22.74
CA ASN A 66 7.63 -2.76 -22.09
C ASN A 66 7.48 -4.29 -22.10
N HIS A 67 7.81 -4.92 -23.24
CA HIS A 67 7.66 -6.38 -23.44
C HIS A 67 8.53 -7.23 -22.50
N TYR A 68 9.64 -6.70 -21.99
CA TYR A 68 10.61 -7.46 -21.18
C TYR A 68 10.67 -7.06 -19.71
N GLY A 69 9.89 -6.07 -19.29
CA GLY A 69 10.00 -5.60 -17.93
C GLY A 69 11.25 -4.76 -17.65
N LEU A 70 11.88 -4.21 -18.71
CA LEU A 70 13.21 -3.59 -18.63
C LEU A 70 13.13 -2.07 -18.76
N ILE A 71 13.91 -1.38 -17.93
CA ILE A 71 14.16 0.05 -18.06
C ILE A 71 15.64 0.24 -18.40
N SER A 72 15.91 0.90 -19.53
CA SER A 72 17.27 1.30 -19.90
C SER A 72 17.45 2.79 -19.64
N ILE A 73 18.37 3.13 -18.75
CA ILE A 73 18.69 4.49 -18.36
C ILE A 73 19.81 4.95 -19.28
N ASN A 74 19.53 5.98 -20.07
CA ASN A 74 20.50 6.53 -21.00
C ASN A 74 21.46 7.43 -20.22
N ASN A 75 22.74 7.10 -20.22
CA ASN A 75 23.77 7.88 -19.56
C ASN A 75 24.96 7.98 -20.53
N PRO A 76 25.54 9.18 -20.77
CA PRO A 76 26.64 9.38 -21.70
C PRO A 76 27.89 8.51 -21.45
N THR A 77 28.11 8.06 -20.22
CA THR A 77 29.33 7.30 -19.85
C THR A 77 29.12 5.79 -19.78
N ASN A 78 27.98 5.32 -19.28
CA ASN A 78 27.63 3.90 -19.20
C ASN A 78 26.10 3.72 -19.13
N PRO A 79 25.44 3.24 -20.20
CA PRO A 79 24.02 2.94 -20.16
C PRO A 79 23.76 1.73 -19.25
N LEU A 80 22.78 1.84 -18.37
CA LEU A 80 22.38 0.76 -17.47
C LEU A 80 20.98 0.25 -17.82
N THR A 81 20.82 -1.07 -17.82
CA THR A 81 19.51 -1.70 -18.00
C THR A 81 19.14 -2.49 -16.75
N MET A 82 17.96 -2.22 -16.19
CA MET A 82 17.45 -2.90 -14.99
C MET A 82 16.16 -3.68 -15.28
N THR A 83 16.04 -4.85 -14.66
CA THR A 83 14.81 -5.66 -14.60
C THR A 83 13.92 -5.19 -13.46
N ILE A 84 12.61 -5.10 -13.69
CA ILE A 84 11.63 -4.84 -12.64
C ILE A 84 11.17 -6.16 -12.04
N ASP A 85 11.71 -6.47 -10.86
CA ASP A 85 11.29 -7.62 -10.05
C ASP A 85 10.10 -7.29 -9.13
N TYR A 86 9.68 -8.29 -8.33
CA TYR A 86 8.60 -8.18 -7.35
C TYR A 86 8.74 -6.95 -6.43
N GLU A 87 9.94 -6.69 -5.93
CA GLU A 87 10.23 -5.57 -5.02
C GLU A 87 10.07 -4.21 -5.71
N CYS A 88 10.38 -4.15 -7.02
CA CYS A 88 10.31 -2.95 -7.85
C CYS A 88 8.89 -2.68 -8.38
N SER A 89 8.04 -3.72 -8.46
CA SER A 89 6.65 -3.61 -8.93
C SER A 89 5.68 -3.00 -7.92
N GLY A 90 6.05 -2.97 -6.62
CA GLY A 90 5.17 -2.49 -5.55
C GLY A 90 4.03 -3.48 -5.21
N ILE A 91 4.11 -4.71 -5.70
CA ILE A 91 3.08 -5.73 -5.49
C ILE A 91 3.03 -6.20 -4.04
N ILE A 92 4.18 -6.34 -3.38
CA ILE A 92 4.26 -6.83 -2.00
C ILE A 92 3.52 -5.87 -1.08
N GLU A 93 3.75 -4.57 -1.24
CA GLU A 93 3.13 -3.51 -0.44
C GLU A 93 1.65 -3.38 -0.73
N THR A 94 1.25 -3.52 -1.99
CA THR A 94 -0.17 -3.50 -2.37
C THR A 94 -0.92 -4.68 -1.76
N MET A 95 -0.37 -5.89 -1.82
CA MET A 95 -0.99 -7.08 -1.21
C MET A 95 -1.02 -6.99 0.31
N ALA A 96 0.04 -6.47 0.93
CA ALA A 96 0.08 -6.19 2.36
C ALA A 96 -1.04 -5.22 2.75
N PHE A 97 -1.18 -4.10 2.05
CA PHE A 97 -2.19 -3.09 2.31
C PHE A 97 -3.62 -3.61 2.11
N ILE A 98 -3.88 -4.35 1.03
CA ILE A 98 -5.19 -4.96 0.75
C ILE A 98 -5.54 -5.97 1.85
N SER A 99 -4.59 -6.83 2.23
CA SER A 99 -4.82 -7.83 3.27
C SER A 99 -5.21 -7.17 4.60
N LEU A 100 -4.51 -6.10 4.96
CA LEU A 100 -4.75 -5.31 6.15
C LEU A 100 -6.13 -4.66 6.12
N THR A 101 -6.47 -4.01 5.01
CA THR A 101 -7.75 -3.32 4.79
C THR A 101 -8.95 -4.28 4.83
N ILE A 102 -8.79 -5.51 4.30
CA ILE A 102 -9.85 -6.52 4.27
C ILE A 102 -10.16 -7.10 5.64
N PHE A 103 -9.18 -7.28 6.51
CA PHE A 103 -9.43 -7.82 7.84
C PHE A 103 -9.62 -6.72 8.89
N TYR A 104 -9.40 -5.46 8.54
CA TYR A 104 -9.55 -4.34 9.47
C TYR A 104 -10.96 -4.28 10.07
N PRO A 105 -11.12 -4.46 11.40
CA PRO A 105 -12.43 -4.65 12.03
C PRO A 105 -13.23 -3.36 12.16
N ILE A 106 -12.60 -2.19 11.98
CA ILE A 106 -13.22 -0.88 12.22
C ILE A 106 -13.93 -0.34 10.97
N PHE A 107 -13.51 -0.74 9.77
CA PHE A 107 -14.08 -0.24 8.51
C PHE A 107 -15.45 -0.82 8.19
N ASN A 108 -16.36 0.04 7.74
CA ASN A 108 -17.58 -0.37 7.08
C ASN A 108 -17.29 -0.98 5.70
N ARG A 109 -18.25 -1.73 5.16
CA ARG A 109 -18.08 -2.44 3.87
C ARG A 109 -17.77 -1.50 2.70
N HIS A 110 -18.39 -0.32 2.68
CA HIS A 110 -18.15 0.72 1.68
C HIS A 110 -16.82 1.47 1.90
N GLU A 111 -16.47 1.77 3.15
CA GLU A 111 -15.19 2.41 3.49
C GLU A 111 -14.02 1.50 3.10
N ARG A 112 -14.14 0.20 3.35
CA ARG A 112 -13.14 -0.80 3.00
C ARG A 112 -12.81 -0.81 1.51
N THR A 113 -13.83 -0.75 0.65
CA THR A 113 -13.62 -0.73 -0.81
C THR A 113 -13.05 0.61 -1.26
N PHE A 114 -13.52 1.72 -0.70
CA PHE A 114 -13.04 3.05 -1.05
C PHE A 114 -11.57 3.28 -0.67
N PHE A 115 -11.21 3.02 0.59
CA PHE A 115 -9.83 3.13 1.06
C PHE A 115 -8.91 2.06 0.45
N GLY A 116 -9.45 0.88 0.17
CA GLY A 116 -8.74 -0.16 -0.57
C GLY A 116 -8.31 0.32 -1.96
N PHE A 117 -9.25 0.87 -2.73
CA PHE A 117 -8.97 1.39 -4.07
C PHE A 117 -8.03 2.62 -4.05
N LEU A 118 -8.29 3.58 -3.16
CA LEU A 118 -7.44 4.76 -2.99
C LEU A 118 -6.00 4.37 -2.63
N GLY A 119 -5.83 3.40 -1.72
CA GLY A 119 -4.51 2.94 -1.32
C GLY A 119 -3.76 2.19 -2.42
N ILE A 120 -4.45 1.40 -3.26
CA ILE A 120 -3.84 0.78 -4.44
C ILE A 120 -3.28 1.85 -5.38
N ILE A 121 -4.08 2.88 -5.70
CA ILE A 121 -3.63 3.99 -6.55
C ILE A 121 -2.44 4.72 -5.92
N TRP A 122 -2.50 4.99 -4.62
CA TRP A 122 -1.43 5.70 -3.92
C TRP A 122 -0.12 4.91 -3.91
N ILE A 123 -0.17 3.61 -3.61
CA ILE A 123 1.03 2.74 -3.62
C ILE A 123 1.60 2.66 -5.03
N TYR A 124 0.75 2.55 -6.05
CA TYR A 124 1.16 2.59 -7.45
C TYR A 124 1.91 3.89 -7.77
N LEU A 125 1.34 5.06 -7.45
CA LEU A 125 1.99 6.35 -7.68
C LEU A 125 3.30 6.51 -6.92
N ALA A 126 3.33 6.11 -5.65
CA ALA A 126 4.54 6.12 -4.82
C ALA A 126 5.64 5.25 -5.44
N ASN A 127 5.27 4.12 -6.05
CA ASN A 127 6.22 3.26 -6.74
C ASN A 127 6.74 3.88 -8.05
N VAL A 128 5.89 4.52 -8.84
CA VAL A 128 6.32 5.26 -10.04
C VAL A 128 7.30 6.38 -9.64
N ILE A 129 7.00 7.13 -8.59
CA ILE A 129 7.90 8.17 -8.04
C ILE A 129 9.24 7.55 -7.61
N ARG A 130 9.22 6.41 -6.90
CA ARG A 130 10.43 5.69 -6.50
C ARG A 130 11.34 5.43 -7.71
N LEU A 131 10.80 4.84 -8.77
CA LEU A 131 11.58 4.52 -9.97
C LEU A 131 12.04 5.78 -10.73
N ALA A 132 11.19 6.81 -10.82
CA ALA A 132 11.56 8.10 -11.42
C ALA A 132 12.76 8.76 -10.72
N ILE A 133 12.80 8.69 -9.39
CA ILE A 133 13.93 9.20 -8.59
C ILE A 133 15.21 8.39 -8.87
N VAL A 134 15.11 7.07 -8.92
CA VAL A 134 16.24 6.20 -9.26
C VAL A 134 16.81 6.54 -10.62
N ILE A 135 15.94 6.67 -11.64
CA ILE A 135 16.34 7.03 -13.01
C ILE A 135 17.05 8.38 -13.03
N THR A 136 16.49 9.38 -12.35
CA THR A 136 17.08 10.73 -12.28
C THR A 136 18.46 10.70 -11.64
N ILE A 137 18.63 10.00 -10.52
CA ILE A 137 19.93 9.93 -9.84
C ILE A 137 20.96 9.21 -10.72
N VAL A 138 20.60 8.06 -11.30
CA VAL A 138 21.51 7.27 -12.14
C VAL A 138 21.88 7.99 -13.44
N HIS A 139 20.97 8.80 -13.99
CA HIS A 139 21.27 9.62 -15.17
C HIS A 139 22.35 10.67 -14.88
N PHE A 140 22.33 11.33 -13.71
CA PHE A 140 23.31 12.37 -13.37
C PHE A 140 24.60 11.83 -12.71
N PHE A 141 24.49 10.84 -11.83
CA PHE A 141 25.62 10.30 -11.07
C PHE A 141 26.24 9.04 -11.70
N GLY A 142 25.67 8.57 -12.80
CA GLY A 142 26.13 7.39 -13.51
C GLY A 142 25.74 6.07 -12.85
N GLY A 143 26.16 4.98 -13.49
CA GLY A 143 25.68 3.65 -13.16
C GLY A 143 26.08 3.10 -11.79
N ASP A 144 27.24 3.51 -11.28
CA ASP A 144 27.74 3.07 -9.97
C ASP A 144 26.83 3.50 -8.81
N SER A 145 26.06 4.57 -9.02
CA SER A 145 25.09 5.07 -8.04
C SER A 145 23.78 4.25 -7.99
N PHE A 146 23.56 3.31 -8.92
CA PHE A 146 22.31 2.54 -9.02
C PHE A 146 21.96 1.82 -7.73
N PHE A 147 22.91 1.12 -7.10
CA PHE A 147 22.65 0.39 -5.86
C PHE A 147 22.21 1.32 -4.74
N LEU A 148 22.85 2.49 -4.59
CA LEU A 148 22.53 3.47 -3.56
C LEU A 148 21.19 4.16 -3.85
N ALA A 149 20.95 4.55 -5.10
CA ALA A 149 19.71 5.18 -5.53
C ALA A 149 18.52 4.23 -5.35
N HIS A 150 18.65 2.98 -5.80
CA HIS A 150 17.57 2.00 -5.79
C HIS A 150 17.31 1.40 -4.40
N SER A 151 18.34 0.90 -3.73
CA SER A 151 18.18 0.15 -2.48
C SER A 151 17.97 1.05 -1.26
N ILE A 152 18.48 2.28 -1.29
CA ILE A 152 18.45 3.18 -0.12
C ILE A 152 17.51 4.35 -0.37
N ILE A 153 17.83 5.22 -1.32
CA ILE A 153 17.10 6.49 -1.50
C ILE A 153 15.66 6.23 -1.96
N GLY A 154 15.49 5.44 -3.02
CA GLY A 154 14.19 5.12 -3.57
C GLY A 154 13.30 4.41 -2.55
N ARG A 155 13.85 3.43 -1.81
CA ARG A 155 13.12 2.73 -0.76
C ARG A 155 12.72 3.65 0.39
N LEU A 156 13.62 4.55 0.83
CA LEU A 156 13.34 5.50 1.90
C LEU A 156 12.13 6.38 1.55
N ILE A 157 12.14 6.99 0.36
CA ILE A 157 11.06 7.88 -0.08
C ILE A 157 9.75 7.11 -0.23
N PHE A 158 9.82 5.93 -0.86
CA PHE A 158 8.67 5.06 -1.00
C PHE A 158 8.05 4.68 0.34
N TYR A 159 8.85 4.28 1.33
CA TYR A 159 8.36 3.94 2.66
C TYR A 159 7.77 5.14 3.39
N ILE A 160 8.34 6.34 3.25
CA ILE A 160 7.74 7.56 3.81
C ILE A 160 6.33 7.78 3.22
N LEU A 161 6.18 7.65 1.90
CA LEU A 161 4.89 7.81 1.22
C LEU A 161 3.88 6.73 1.63
N VAL A 162 4.32 5.48 1.79
CA VAL A 162 3.47 4.37 2.26
C VAL A 162 3.07 4.56 3.72
N ILE A 163 3.99 4.98 4.60
CA ILE A 163 3.69 5.28 6.01
C ILE A 163 2.66 6.43 6.10
N ALA A 164 2.81 7.47 5.28
CA ALA A 164 1.84 8.57 5.20
C ALA A 164 0.44 8.07 4.79
N LEU A 165 0.36 7.17 3.79
CA LEU A 165 -0.90 6.52 3.41
C LEU A 165 -1.49 5.73 4.57
N TYR A 166 -0.68 4.90 5.25
CA TYR A 166 -1.15 4.07 6.37
C TYR A 166 -1.68 4.95 7.52
N TYR A 167 -0.99 6.04 7.83
CA TYR A 167 -1.45 6.99 8.83
C TYR A 167 -2.79 7.64 8.43
N ASN A 168 -2.92 8.07 7.18
CA ASN A 168 -4.16 8.69 6.69
C ASN A 168 -5.33 7.69 6.68
N VAL A 169 -5.10 6.46 6.22
CA VAL A 169 -6.15 5.43 6.11
C VAL A 169 -6.54 4.85 7.47
N PHE A 170 -5.57 4.45 8.30
CA PHE A 170 -5.85 3.72 9.55
C PHE A 170 -5.95 4.64 10.77
N THR A 171 -5.11 5.66 10.89
CA THR A 171 -5.10 6.52 12.09
C THR A 171 -6.18 7.60 12.03
N TYR A 172 -6.34 8.28 10.90
CA TYR A 172 -7.37 9.32 10.78
C TYR A 172 -8.80 8.76 10.89
N SER A 173 -9.04 7.56 10.34
CA SER A 173 -10.31 6.86 10.45
C SER A 173 -10.62 6.41 11.90
N GLN A 174 -9.62 6.01 12.66
CA GLN A 174 -9.77 5.70 14.10
C GLN A 174 -10.04 6.95 14.95
N ILE A 175 -9.31 8.03 14.70
CA ILE A 175 -9.42 9.26 15.50
C ILE A 175 -10.77 9.94 15.31
N SER A 176 -11.20 10.12 14.05
CA SER A 176 -12.50 10.75 13.75
C SER A 176 -13.68 10.01 14.41
N ARG A 177 -13.65 8.68 14.39
CA ARG A 177 -14.73 7.85 14.92
C ARG A 177 -14.70 7.71 16.45
N SER A 178 -13.52 7.66 17.06
CA SER A 178 -13.39 7.69 18.53
C SER A 178 -13.81 9.04 19.13
N LEU A 179 -13.46 10.15 18.46
CA LEU A 179 -13.94 11.48 18.82
C LEU A 179 -15.46 11.60 18.66
N TYR A 180 -16.02 11.11 17.56
CA TYR A 180 -17.47 11.11 17.34
C TYR A 180 -18.22 10.27 18.40
N ALA A 181 -17.72 9.07 18.73
CA ALA A 181 -18.30 8.23 19.78
C ALA A 181 -18.19 8.87 21.18
N ALA A 182 -17.05 9.49 21.49
CA ALA A 182 -16.86 10.24 22.73
C ALA A 182 -17.82 11.44 22.81
N PHE A 183 -17.99 12.18 21.73
CA PHE A 183 -18.92 13.31 21.65
C PHE A 183 -20.38 12.86 21.82
N GLN A 184 -20.80 11.83 21.09
CA GLN A 184 -22.16 11.28 21.19
C GLN A 184 -22.49 10.80 22.61
N SER A 185 -21.54 10.11 23.27
CA SER A 185 -21.73 9.67 24.65
C SER A 185 -21.86 10.84 25.64
N ARG A 186 -21.14 11.95 25.40
CA ARG A 186 -21.20 13.18 26.20
C ARG A 186 -22.53 13.92 26.00
N VAL A 187 -23.00 14.04 24.76
CA VAL A 187 -24.32 14.62 24.43
C VAL A 187 -25.46 13.81 25.06
N LYS A 188 -25.39 12.46 24.97
CA LYS A 188 -26.41 11.58 25.55
C LYS A 188 -26.45 11.67 27.08
N ARG A 189 -25.31 11.85 27.76
CA ARG A 189 -25.26 12.13 29.21
C ARG A 189 -25.93 13.47 29.56
N ILE A 190 -25.69 14.52 28.78
CA ILE A 190 -26.30 15.85 29.02
C ILE A 190 -27.82 15.79 28.83
N GLN A 191 -28.30 15.14 27.76
CA GLN A 191 -29.74 14.94 27.55
C GLN A 191 -30.40 14.14 28.68
N ASN A 192 -29.76 13.07 29.16
CA ASN A 192 -30.28 12.29 30.29
C ASN A 192 -30.27 13.08 31.61
N LYS A 193 -29.34 14.03 31.80
CA LYS A 193 -29.31 14.91 32.97
C LYS A 193 -30.45 15.93 32.92
N PHE A 194 -30.74 16.49 31.75
CA PHE A 194 -31.89 17.38 31.55
C PHE A 194 -33.23 16.68 31.79
N LYS A 195 -33.43 15.47 31.24
CA LYS A 195 -34.64 14.66 31.47
C LYS A 195 -34.88 14.25 32.93
N ARG A 196 -33.84 14.25 33.78
CA ARG A 196 -33.95 13.98 35.22
C ARG A 196 -34.19 15.25 36.04
N GLY A 197 -33.78 16.42 35.55
CA GLY A 197 -34.02 17.71 36.20
C GLY A 197 -35.47 18.21 36.08
N GLU A 198 -36.21 17.81 35.04
CA GLU A 198 -37.63 18.14 34.87
C GLU A 198 -38.61 17.26 35.68
N LYS A 199 -38.11 16.23 36.39
CA LYS A 199 -38.95 15.31 37.19
C LYS A 199 -38.90 15.56 38.70
N SER A 200 -38.31 16.67 39.14
CA SER A 200 -38.29 17.13 40.54
C SER A 200 -39.01 18.45 40.67
#